data_AF-A0A066XGZ6-F1
#
_entry.id   AF-A0A066XGZ6-F1
#
_cell.length_a   1.000
_cell.length_b   1.000
_cell.length_c   1.000
_cell.angle_alpha   90.00
_cell.angle_beta   90.00
_cell.angle_gamma   90.00
#
_symmetry.space_group_name_H-M   'P 1'
#
loop_
_entity.id
_entity.type
_entity.pdbx_description
1 polymer ?
#
loop_
_entity_poly.entity_id
_entity_poly.type
_entity_poly.pdbx_seq_one_letter_code
_entity_poly.pdbx_strand_id
1 'polypeptide(L)'
;MQFTTILFALLPVLAAAADANPVTDKLCAEQSRLTCPSSSDGVQRCLNLGPTGDLCVIDCQSQSVCRTQCKQQGHVNGFCTVGKFPCVCSDVDGGSGK
;
A
#
# COMPACT_ATOMS: atom_id res chain seq x y z
N MET A 1 -26.02 -16.35 51.56
CA MET A 1 -25.33 -17.11 50.50
C MET A 1 -25.91 -16.67 49.16
N GLN A 2 -25.27 -15.73 48.46
CA GLN A 2 -25.55 -15.53 47.04
C GLN A 2 -24.30 -14.94 46.39
N PHE A 3 -23.42 -15.85 45.95
CA PHE A 3 -22.34 -15.55 45.03
C PHE A 3 -22.92 -15.64 43.62
N THR A 4 -22.91 -14.54 42.87
CA THR A 4 -23.17 -14.60 41.43
C THR A 4 -22.08 -13.78 40.74
N THR A 5 -20.92 -14.39 40.62
CA THR A 5 -19.81 -13.97 39.77
C THR A 5 -20.08 -14.44 38.35
N ILE A 6 -20.50 -13.53 37.47
CA ILE A 6 -20.29 -13.69 36.03
C ILE A 6 -19.96 -12.31 35.46
N LEU A 7 -18.72 -11.85 35.67
CA LEU A 7 -18.15 -10.83 34.81
C LEU A 7 -17.78 -11.54 33.50
N PHE A 8 -18.56 -11.25 32.47
CA PHE A 8 -18.27 -11.60 31.09
C PHE A 8 -16.81 -11.25 30.78
N ALA A 9 -16.07 -12.26 30.34
CA ALA A 9 -14.75 -12.12 29.78
C ALA A 9 -14.82 -11.09 28.64
N LEU A 10 -14.37 -9.87 28.93
CA LEU A 10 -14.04 -8.87 27.93
C LEU A 10 -12.89 -9.46 27.12
N LEU A 11 -13.24 -10.08 26.00
CA LEU A 11 -12.29 -10.46 24.97
C LEU A 11 -11.46 -9.22 24.64
N PRO A 12 -10.12 -9.27 24.81
CA PRO A 12 -9.28 -8.27 24.19
C PRO A 12 -9.36 -8.55 22.69
N VAL A 13 -10.26 -7.86 21.98
CA VAL A 13 -10.11 -7.68 20.55
C VAL A 13 -8.89 -6.79 20.39
N LEU A 14 -7.71 -7.42 20.41
CA LEU A 14 -6.55 -6.89 19.73
C LEU A 14 -6.98 -6.80 18.27
N ALA A 15 -7.45 -5.63 17.86
CA ALA A 15 -7.37 -5.23 16.48
C ALA A 15 -5.89 -5.38 16.13
N ALA A 16 -5.57 -6.46 15.40
CA ALA A 16 -4.29 -6.55 14.73
C ALA A 16 -4.16 -5.24 13.95
N ALA A 17 -3.24 -4.39 14.37
CA ALA A 17 -2.68 -3.39 13.48
C ALA A 17 -2.02 -4.23 12.38
N ALA A 18 -2.82 -4.63 11.39
CA ALA A 18 -2.30 -5.10 10.13
C ALA A 18 -1.37 -3.98 9.69
N ASP A 19 -0.07 -4.27 9.57
CA ASP A 19 0.92 -3.32 9.08
C ASP A 19 0.35 -2.67 7.82
N ALA A 20 -0.24 -1.48 7.99
CA ALA A 20 -1.02 -0.89 6.94
C ALA A 20 -0.03 -0.49 5.86
N ASN A 21 -0.25 -1.01 4.65
CA ASN A 21 0.60 -0.64 3.53
C ASN A 21 0.53 0.89 3.42
N PRO A 22 1.68 1.57 3.24
CA PRO A 22 1.67 3.01 3.05
C PRO A 22 0.76 3.37 1.86
N VAL A 23 -0.01 4.45 2.05
CA VAL A 23 -0.96 4.96 1.06
C VAL A 23 -0.46 6.30 0.55
N THR A 24 -0.46 6.50 -0.77
CA THR A 24 -0.23 7.82 -1.36
C THR A 24 -0.82 7.91 -2.75
N ASP A 25 -1.34 9.08 -3.11
CA ASP A 25 -1.71 9.44 -4.49
C ASP A 25 -0.77 10.48 -5.09
N LYS A 26 0.28 10.83 -4.35
CA LYS A 26 1.26 11.79 -4.82
C LYS A 26 2.21 11.11 -5.79
N LEU A 27 2.25 11.64 -7.00
CA LEU A 27 3.24 11.27 -7.99
C LEU A 27 4.58 11.92 -7.64
N CYS A 28 5.68 11.24 -7.96
CA CYS A 28 6.98 11.90 -7.99
C CYS A 28 7.02 12.99 -9.07
N ALA A 29 8.05 13.85 -9.01
CA ALA A 29 8.34 14.76 -10.10
C ALA A 29 8.53 14.00 -11.42
N GLU A 30 8.22 14.65 -12.55
CA GLU A 30 8.25 14.00 -13.86
C GLU A 30 9.60 13.35 -14.19
N GLN A 31 10.69 14.07 -13.92
CA GLN A 31 12.04 13.56 -14.11
C GLN A 31 12.32 12.28 -13.31
N SER A 32 11.82 12.20 -12.06
CA SER A 32 11.98 11.02 -11.21
C SER A 32 11.19 9.82 -11.75
N ARG A 33 10.05 10.05 -12.40
CA ARG A 33 9.28 8.94 -13.01
C ARG A 33 10.02 8.29 -14.16
N LEU A 34 10.77 9.07 -14.94
CA LEU A 34 11.55 8.59 -16.10
C LEU A 34 12.82 7.82 -15.72
N THR A 35 13.27 7.89 -14.46
CA THR A 35 14.45 7.14 -13.98
C THR A 35 14.08 5.80 -13.36
N CYS A 36 12.79 5.57 -13.07
CA CYS A 36 12.33 4.31 -12.50
C CYS A 36 12.34 3.17 -13.52
N PRO A 37 12.57 1.91 -13.09
CA PRO A 37 12.39 0.76 -13.96
C PRO A 37 10.97 0.70 -14.52
N SER A 38 10.84 0.31 -15.79
CA SER A 38 9.54 0.03 -16.39
C SER A 38 8.90 -1.20 -15.74
N SER A 39 7.59 -1.11 -15.50
CA SER A 39 6.75 -2.26 -15.17
C SER A 39 6.56 -3.18 -16.38
N SER A 40 5.88 -4.32 -16.17
CA SER A 40 5.63 -5.31 -17.23
C SER A 40 4.82 -4.78 -18.43
N ASP A 41 4.06 -3.70 -18.24
CA ASP A 41 3.31 -2.98 -19.26
C ASP A 41 4.12 -1.87 -19.96
N GLY A 42 5.41 -1.74 -19.63
CA GLY A 42 6.31 -0.74 -20.18
C GLY A 42 6.23 0.63 -19.50
N VAL A 43 5.34 0.82 -18.51
CA VAL A 43 5.16 2.12 -17.84
C VAL A 43 6.11 2.23 -16.66
N GLN A 44 6.83 3.35 -16.58
CA GLN A 44 7.66 3.70 -15.43
C GLN A 44 6.79 4.43 -14.40
N ARG A 45 6.87 4.00 -13.13
CA ARG A 45 5.99 4.51 -12.06
C ARG A 45 6.80 4.96 -10.86
N CYS A 46 6.40 6.08 -10.29
CA CYS A 46 7.00 6.61 -9.08
C CYS A 46 5.96 7.32 -8.22
N LEU A 47 5.97 7.01 -6.93
CA LEU A 47 5.10 7.62 -5.92
C LEU A 47 5.92 8.34 -4.86
N ASN A 48 5.41 9.49 -4.40
CA ASN A 48 6.01 10.24 -3.31
C ASN A 48 5.32 9.88 -1.99
N LEU A 49 6.09 9.29 -1.07
CA LEU A 49 5.65 8.90 0.27
C LEU A 49 5.90 10.00 1.31
N GLY A 50 5.79 11.27 0.90
CA GLY A 50 5.98 12.44 1.74
C GLY A 50 7.37 12.45 2.39
N PRO A 51 7.48 12.31 3.73
CA PRO A 51 8.76 12.35 4.43
C PRO A 51 9.71 11.20 4.08
N THR A 52 9.19 10.09 3.52
CA THR A 52 10.03 8.99 3.04
C THR A 52 10.67 9.31 1.69
N GLY A 53 10.13 10.28 0.94
CA GLY A 53 10.61 10.70 -0.37
C GLY A 53 9.99 9.94 -1.54
N ASP A 54 10.62 10.08 -2.69
CA ASP A 54 10.24 9.45 -3.95
C ASP A 54 10.59 7.95 -3.93
N LEU A 55 9.65 7.12 -4.38
CA LEU A 55 9.80 5.67 -4.42
C LEU A 55 9.37 5.15 -5.80
N CYS A 56 10.30 4.49 -6.48
CA CYS A 56 9.97 3.72 -7.68
C CYS A 56 9.11 2.52 -7.30
N VAL A 57 8.02 2.33 -8.03
CA VAL A 57 7.08 1.24 -7.80
C VAL A 57 6.83 0.48 -9.09
N ILE A 58 6.45 -0.78 -8.98
CA ILE A 58 6.15 -1.63 -10.13
C ILE A 58 4.71 -2.12 -10.04
N ASP A 59 3.97 -2.03 -11.15
CA ASP A 59 2.70 -2.74 -11.27
C ASP A 59 2.99 -4.24 -11.39
N CYS A 60 2.81 -4.93 -10.28
CA CYS A 60 2.91 -6.38 -10.20
C CYS A 60 1.62 -7.10 -10.58
N GLN A 61 0.74 -6.41 -11.32
CA GLN A 61 -0.48 -6.89 -11.93
C GLN A 61 -1.61 -7.16 -10.94
N SER A 62 -2.80 -7.42 -11.50
CA SER A 62 -4.07 -7.55 -10.79
C SER A 62 -4.14 -8.74 -9.83
N GLN A 63 -3.31 -9.76 -10.02
CA GLN A 63 -3.26 -10.97 -9.18
C GLN A 63 -2.24 -10.86 -8.04
N SER A 64 -1.55 -9.73 -7.90
CA SER A 64 -0.58 -9.56 -6.83
C SER A 64 -1.23 -9.49 -5.44
N VAL A 65 -0.46 -9.92 -4.44
CA VAL A 65 -0.80 -9.73 -3.03
C VAL A 65 -0.98 -8.24 -2.71
N CYS A 66 -0.15 -7.36 -3.29
CA CYS A 66 -0.28 -5.92 -3.10
C CYS A 66 -1.63 -5.37 -3.59
N ARG A 67 -2.09 -5.77 -4.78
CA ARG A 67 -3.41 -5.37 -5.29
C ARG A 67 -4.53 -5.84 -4.35
N THR A 68 -4.43 -7.08 -3.87
CA THR A 68 -5.42 -7.68 -2.96
C THR A 68 -5.48 -6.94 -1.63
N GLN A 69 -4.32 -6.70 -1.00
CA GLN A 69 -4.21 -5.98 0.27
C GLN A 69 -4.66 -4.53 0.15
N CYS A 70 -4.33 -3.84 -0.95
CA CYS A 70 -4.74 -2.46 -1.15
C CYS A 70 -6.25 -2.34 -1.42
N LYS A 71 -6.85 -3.29 -2.15
CA LYS A 71 -8.32 -3.35 -2.29
C LYS A 71 -9.02 -3.59 -0.96
N GLN A 72 -8.47 -4.44 -0.10
CA GLN A 72 -9.00 -4.65 1.26
C GLN A 72 -8.91 -3.39 2.13
N GLN A 73 -7.94 -2.51 1.84
CA GLN A 73 -7.80 -1.19 2.46
C GLN A 73 -8.64 -0.09 1.78
N GLY A 74 -9.35 -0.41 0.68
CA GLY A 74 -10.23 0.52 -0.03
C GLY A 74 -9.60 1.27 -1.21
N HIS A 75 -8.39 0.88 -1.66
CA HIS A 75 -7.68 1.53 -2.76
C HIS A 75 -7.75 0.76 -4.08
N VAL A 76 -7.66 1.48 -5.20
CA VAL A 76 -7.81 0.94 -6.56
C VAL A 76 -6.56 0.17 -7.01
N ASN A 77 -5.37 0.67 -6.66
CA ASN A 77 -4.07 0.13 -7.05
C ASN A 77 -3.25 -0.30 -5.83
N GLY A 78 -2.42 -1.30 -6.07
CA GLY A 78 -1.41 -1.76 -5.14
C GLY A 78 -0.15 -2.10 -5.91
N PHE A 79 0.94 -1.41 -5.61
CA PHE A 79 2.20 -1.55 -6.30
C PHE A 79 3.22 -2.28 -5.45
N CYS A 80 4.05 -3.10 -6.11
CA CYS A 80 5.18 -3.75 -5.48
C CYS A 80 6.36 -2.79 -5.42
N THR A 81 7.14 -2.87 -4.35
CA THR A 81 8.37 -2.06 -4.20
C THR A 81 9.56 -2.95 -3.85
N VAL A 82 10.75 -2.48 -4.19
CA VAL A 82 12.02 -3.07 -3.76
C VAL A 82 12.54 -2.21 -2.61
N GLY A 83 12.04 -2.44 -1.40
CA GLY A 83 12.39 -1.57 -0.28
C GLY A 83 11.68 -1.91 1.04
N LYS A 84 11.59 -0.90 1.90
CA LYS A 84 11.09 -1.01 3.28
C LYS A 84 9.63 -1.49 3.37
N PHE A 85 8.83 -1.20 2.35
CA PHE A 85 7.42 -1.56 2.30
C PHE A 85 7.19 -2.54 1.15
N PRO A 86 6.68 -3.76 1.38
CA PRO A 86 6.48 -4.72 0.31
C PRO A 86 5.47 -4.22 -0.73
N CYS A 87 4.51 -3.41 -0.28
CA CYS A 87 3.42 -2.88 -1.08
C CYS A 87 3.14 -1.41 -0.74
N VAL A 88 2.73 -0.63 -1.74
CA VAL A 88 2.20 0.73 -1.57
C VAL A 88 0.83 0.80 -2.23
N CYS A 89 -0.15 1.38 -1.54
CA CYS A 89 -1.50 1.55 -2.06
C CYS A 89 -1.69 2.94 -2.63
N SER A 90 -2.50 3.03 -3.68
CA SER A 90 -2.79 4.29 -4.36
C SER A 90 -4.08 4.18 -5.16
N ASP A 91 -4.74 5.31 -5.36
CA ASP A 91 -5.88 5.47 -6.26
C ASP A 91 -5.47 6.05 -7.61
N VAL A 92 -4.18 6.31 -7.82
CA VAL A 92 -3.60 6.69 -9.12
C VAL A 92 -2.62 5.63 -9.64
N ASP A 93 -2.37 5.62 -10.95
CA ASP A 93 -1.49 4.62 -11.60
C ASP A 93 0.01 4.87 -11.33
N GLY A 94 0.41 6.05 -10.88
CA GLY A 94 1.83 6.35 -10.65
C GLY A 94 2.65 6.64 -11.92
N GLY A 95 2.08 6.39 -13.10
CA GLY A 95 2.78 6.40 -14.38
C GLY A 95 3.22 7.78 -14.88
N SER A 96 4.29 7.80 -15.67
CA SER A 96 4.62 8.92 -16.56
C SER A 96 3.59 9.00 -17.68
N GLY A 97 3.01 10.19 -17.92
CA GLY A 97 2.24 10.42 -19.15
C GLY A 97 3.18 10.28 -20.36
N LYS A 98 2.74 9.55 -21.38
CA LYS A 98 3.45 9.48 -22.66
C LYS A 98 3.42 10.82 -23.37
#